data_AF-A0A2D5IR49-F1
#
_entry.id   AF-A0A2D5IR49-F1
#
_cell.length_a   1.000
_cell.length_b   1.000
_cell.length_c   1.000
_cell.angle_alpha   90.00
_cell.angle_beta   90.00
_cell.angle_gamma   90.00
#
_symmetry.space_group_name_H-M   'P 1'
#
loop_
_entity.id
_entity.type
_entity.pdbx_description
1 polymer ?
#
loop_
_entity_poly.entity_id
_entity_poly.type
_entity_poly.pdbx_seq_one_letter_code
_entity_poly.pdbx_strand_id
1 'polypeptide(L)'
;IFRRRVVEEIGFFDTMLGAGTPFPCEDIDYVARASFAGFTGGLFPELVVRHEHGRRTAREFGDILTDYDRGRGAYYAKNIMAGRLFFLFHWIRQSLGPERGIATEIKSAWRYLRMRIRG
;
A
#
# COMPACT_ATOMS: atom_id res chain seq x y z
N ILE A 1 3.05 4.89 14.86
CA ILE A 1 4.10 5.87 15.25
C ILE A 1 5.45 5.34 14.77
N PHE A 2 6.25 6.16 14.07
CA PHE A 2 7.59 5.77 13.62
C PHE A 2 8.66 6.52 14.43
N ARG A 3 9.73 5.82 14.84
CA ARG A 3 10.88 6.47 15.47
C ARG A 3 11.72 7.19 14.41
N ARG A 4 12.34 8.32 14.77
CA ARG A 4 13.22 9.10 13.87
C ARG A 4 14.28 8.24 13.17
N ARG A 5 14.89 7.30 13.90
CA ARG A 5 15.88 6.34 13.35
C ARG A 5 15.38 5.51 12.16
N VAL A 6 14.07 5.25 12.08
CA VAL A 6 13.48 4.54 10.94
C VAL A 6 13.58 5.43 9.71
N VAL A 7 13.22 6.71 9.84
CA VAL A 7 13.32 7.69 8.74
C VAL A 7 14.76 7.89 8.28
N GLU A 8 15.70 7.93 9.24
CA GLU A 8 17.13 8.05 8.93
C GLU A 8 17.67 6.83 8.16
N GLU A 9 17.18 5.62 8.48
CA GLU A 9 17.61 4.38 7.83
C GLU A 9 16.96 4.15 6.46
N ILE A 10 15.63 4.27 6.38
CA ILE A 10 14.88 3.90 5.17
C ILE A 10 14.51 5.10 4.30
N GLY A 11 14.73 6.33 4.75
CA GLY A 11 14.34 7.57 4.07
C GLY A 11 12.86 7.93 4.24
N PHE A 12 12.37 8.88 3.45
CA PHE A 12 11.00 9.39 3.49
C PHE A 12 9.99 8.48 2.77
N PHE A 13 8.70 8.82 2.95
CA PHE A 13 7.60 8.23 2.18
C PHE A 13 7.80 8.42 0.68
N ASP A 14 7.27 7.48 -0.08
CA ASP A 14 7.18 7.62 -1.53
C ASP A 14 6.00 8.51 -1.88
N THR A 15 6.27 9.69 -2.43
CA THR A 15 5.25 10.69 -2.75
C THR A 15 4.28 10.23 -3.84
N MET A 16 4.63 9.20 -4.61
CA MET A 16 3.68 8.59 -5.55
C MET A 16 2.59 7.79 -4.85
N LEU A 17 2.82 7.34 -3.62
CA LEU A 17 1.93 6.41 -2.90
C LEU A 17 1.03 7.10 -1.87
N GLY A 18 1.13 8.43 -1.72
CA GLY A 18 0.39 9.17 -0.70
C GLY A 18 -1.13 9.17 -0.89
N ALA A 19 -1.86 9.51 0.17
CA ALA A 19 -3.28 9.83 0.05
C ALA A 19 -3.55 10.91 -1.03
N GLY A 20 -4.58 10.69 -1.83
CA GLY A 20 -4.95 11.58 -2.95
C GLY A 20 -4.12 11.38 -4.22
N THR A 21 -3.08 10.54 -4.21
CA THR A 21 -2.40 10.12 -5.44
C THR A 21 -3.21 9.02 -6.14
N PRO A 22 -2.82 8.62 -7.37
CA PRO A 22 -3.40 7.45 -8.00
C PRO A 22 -3.18 6.11 -7.27
N PHE A 23 -2.32 6.07 -6.24
CA PHE A 23 -1.80 4.84 -5.64
C PHE A 23 -1.76 4.90 -4.09
N PRO A 24 -2.88 5.20 -3.39
CA PRO A 24 -2.86 5.44 -1.95
C PRO A 24 -2.50 4.16 -1.17
N CYS A 25 -1.26 4.08 -0.67
CA CYS A 25 -0.72 2.98 0.14
C CYS A 25 0.62 3.34 0.81
N GLU A 26 0.89 4.62 1.08
CA GLU A 26 2.17 5.09 1.62
C GLU A 26 2.51 4.49 2.98
N ASP A 27 1.49 4.24 3.81
CA ASP A 27 1.64 3.75 5.17
C ASP A 27 2.16 2.32 5.20
N ILE A 28 1.52 1.41 4.46
CA ILE A 28 1.90 0.00 4.38
C ILE A 28 3.21 -0.21 3.61
N ASP A 29 3.49 0.63 2.59
CA ASP A 29 4.81 0.68 1.96
C ASP A 29 5.90 1.02 2.99
N TYR A 30 5.67 2.03 3.82
CA TYR A 30 6.63 2.47 4.82
C TYR A 30 6.87 1.41 5.90
N VAL A 31 5.80 0.76 6.39
CA VAL A 31 5.90 -0.38 7.32
C VAL A 31 6.68 -1.53 6.69
N ALA A 32 6.41 -1.89 5.44
CA ALA A 32 7.12 -2.96 4.74
C ALA A 32 8.61 -2.63 4.61
N ARG A 33 8.96 -1.42 4.17
CA ARG A 33 10.35 -0.96 4.08
C ARG A 33 11.07 -1.01 5.43
N ALA A 34 10.42 -0.57 6.50
CA ALA A 34 10.98 -0.64 7.84
C ALA A 34 11.22 -2.09 8.28
N SER A 35 10.27 -2.99 8.01
CA SER A 35 10.42 -4.42 8.29
C SER A 35 11.58 -5.06 7.52
N PHE A 36 11.77 -4.69 6.24
CA PHE A 36 12.91 -5.18 5.45
C PHE A 36 14.26 -4.61 5.89
N ALA A 37 14.28 -3.45 6.53
CA ALA A 37 15.46 -2.88 7.17
C ALA A 37 15.74 -3.49 8.56
N GLY A 38 15.00 -4.52 8.97
CA GLY A 38 15.23 -5.23 10.24
C GLY A 38 14.57 -4.58 11.46
N PHE A 39 13.71 -3.57 11.28
CA PHE A 39 12.94 -3.02 12.40
C PHE A 39 11.75 -3.91 12.75
N THR A 40 11.48 -4.02 14.05
CA THR A 40 10.27 -4.66 14.58
C THR A 40 9.20 -3.63 14.90
N GLY A 41 7.99 -3.84 14.40
CA GLY A 41 6.79 -3.11 14.78
C GLY A 41 5.95 -3.85 15.83
N GLY A 42 5.05 -3.14 16.48
CA GLY A 42 4.06 -3.71 17.41
C GLY A 42 2.68 -3.15 17.12
N LEU A 43 1.67 -4.03 17.19
CA LEU A 43 0.26 -3.65 17.24
C LEU A 43 -0.15 -3.65 18.71
N PHE A 44 -0.61 -2.51 19.22
CA PHE A 44 -1.02 -2.34 20.62
C PHE A 44 -2.54 -2.19 20.66
N PRO A 45 -3.30 -3.22 21.04
CA PRO A 45 -4.77 -3.18 21.06
C PRO A 45 -5.36 -2.07 21.94
N GLU A 46 -4.59 -1.59 22.90
CA GLU A 46 -4.96 -0.52 23.82
C GLU A 46 -4.95 0.87 23.15
N LEU A 47 -4.23 1.02 22.03
CA LEU A 47 -4.21 2.25 21.23
C LEU A 47 -5.43 2.30 20.30
N VAL A 48 -6.53 2.83 20.81
CA VAL A 48 -7.78 2.97 20.05
C VAL A 48 -7.90 4.36 19.44
N VAL A 49 -8.05 4.42 18.12
CA VAL A 49 -8.39 5.65 17.38
C VAL A 49 -9.79 5.50 16.80
N ARG A 50 -10.67 6.47 17.09
CA ARG A 50 -12.02 6.52 16.54
C ARG A 50 -12.03 7.37 15.28
N HIS A 51 -12.23 6.73 14.15
CA HIS A 51 -12.37 7.41 12.87
C HIS A 51 -13.85 7.70 12.59
N GLU A 52 -14.24 8.97 12.65
CA GLU A 52 -15.48 9.41 12.03
C GLU A 52 -15.24 9.56 10.53
N HIS A 53 -15.41 8.46 9.82
CA HIS A 53 -15.13 8.43 8.39
C HIS A 53 -16.11 9.29 7.57
N GLY A 54 -17.22 9.75 8.15
CA GLY A 54 -18.23 10.59 7.49
C GLY A 54 -19.00 9.93 6.35
N ARG A 55 -18.62 8.72 5.95
CA ARG A 55 -19.17 7.97 4.81
C ARG A 55 -20.55 7.45 5.12
N ARG A 56 -21.50 7.69 4.23
CA ARG A 56 -22.93 7.39 4.45
C ARG A 56 -23.55 6.60 3.31
N THR A 57 -22.85 6.43 2.19
CA THR A 57 -23.42 5.82 0.97
C THR A 57 -22.64 4.60 0.48
N ALA A 58 -23.34 3.68 -0.20
CA ALA A 58 -22.73 2.50 -0.82
C ALA A 58 -21.71 2.86 -1.92
N ARG A 59 -21.90 4.01 -2.59
CA ARG A 59 -20.97 4.52 -3.60
C ARG A 59 -19.63 4.91 -2.99
N GLU A 60 -19.65 5.69 -1.90
CA GLU A 60 -18.42 6.09 -1.19
C GLU A 60 -17.64 4.86 -0.70
N PHE A 61 -18.35 3.80 -0.29
CA PHE A 61 -17.72 2.54 0.08
C PHE A 61 -17.05 1.85 -1.13
N GLY A 62 -17.72 1.78 -2.28
CA GLY A 62 -17.15 1.19 -3.50
C GLY A 62 -15.93 1.96 -4.04
N ASP A 63 -15.95 3.29 -3.93
CA ASP A 63 -14.82 4.14 -4.31
C ASP A 63 -13.57 3.83 -3.44
N ILE A 64 -13.77 3.59 -2.14
CA ILE A 64 -12.70 3.23 -1.22
C ILE A 64 -12.12 1.85 -1.54
N LEU A 65 -12.96 0.85 -1.80
CA LEU A 65 -12.47 -0.48 -2.19
C LEU A 65 -11.64 -0.40 -3.47
N THR A 66 -12.07 0.43 -4.42
CA THR A 66 -11.33 0.70 -5.66
C THR A 66 -9.98 1.35 -5.37
N ASP A 67 -9.91 2.31 -4.46
CA ASP A 67 -8.65 2.94 -4.04
C ASP A 67 -7.73 1.96 -3.32
N TYR A 68 -8.27 1.06 -2.51
CA TYR A 68 -7.49 -0.03 -1.90
C TYR A 68 -6.95 -1.02 -2.94
N ASP A 69 -7.71 -1.36 -3.98
CA ASP A 69 -7.23 -2.17 -5.09
C ASP A 69 -6.11 -1.45 -5.86
N ARG A 70 -6.26 -0.14 -6.11
CA ARG A 70 -5.22 0.67 -6.75
C ARG A 70 -3.93 0.70 -5.92
N GLY A 71 -4.04 0.97 -4.62
CA GLY A 71 -2.93 0.97 -3.68
C GLY A 71 -2.22 -0.38 -3.61
N ARG A 72 -2.99 -1.49 -3.53
CA ARG A 72 -2.44 -2.85 -3.55
C ARG A 72 -1.62 -3.14 -4.81
N GLY A 73 -2.16 -2.82 -5.99
CA GLY A 73 -1.45 -3.02 -7.24
C GLY A 73 -0.09 -2.31 -7.28
N ALA A 74 -0.06 -1.04 -6.90
CA ALA A 74 1.18 -0.26 -6.84
C ALA A 74 2.16 -0.78 -5.78
N TYR A 75 1.65 -1.17 -4.60
CA TYR A 75 2.44 -1.73 -3.52
C TYR A 75 3.16 -3.03 -3.94
N TYR A 76 2.45 -3.96 -4.59
CA TYR A 76 3.06 -5.17 -5.11
C TYR A 76 4.08 -4.87 -6.21
N ALA A 77 3.73 -4.01 -7.17
CA ALA A 77 4.64 -3.63 -8.25
C ALA A 77 5.96 -3.05 -7.71
N LYS A 78 5.87 -2.12 -6.75
CA LYS A 78 7.03 -1.51 -6.10
C LYS A 78 7.93 -2.54 -5.42
N ASN A 79 7.36 -3.48 -4.66
CA ASN A 79 8.14 -4.48 -3.96
C ASN A 79 8.79 -5.49 -4.92
N ILE A 80 8.09 -5.89 -5.98
CA ILE A 80 8.63 -6.75 -7.03
C ILE A 80 9.78 -6.05 -7.77
N MET A 81 9.63 -4.77 -8.13
CA MET A 81 10.72 -3.96 -8.71
C MET A 81 11.94 -3.87 -7.80
N ALA A 82 11.75 -3.84 -6.48
CA ALA A 82 12.81 -3.84 -5.49
C ALA A 82 13.47 -5.22 -5.30
N GLY A 83 13.18 -6.21 -6.16
CA GLY A 83 13.76 -7.56 -6.13
C GLY A 83 13.07 -8.53 -5.16
N ARG A 84 11.97 -8.14 -4.53
CA ARG A 84 11.28 -8.96 -3.51
C ARG A 84 10.27 -9.90 -4.16
N LEU A 85 10.76 -10.89 -4.91
CA LEU A 85 9.92 -11.76 -5.76
C LEU A 85 8.86 -12.56 -5.01
N PHE A 86 9.01 -12.80 -3.70
CA PHE A 86 7.98 -13.48 -2.91
C PHE A 86 6.63 -12.74 -2.92
N PHE A 87 6.65 -11.42 -3.14
CA PHE A 87 5.45 -10.61 -3.29
C PHE A 87 4.61 -11.03 -4.49
N LEU A 88 5.20 -11.62 -5.55
CA LEU A 88 4.43 -12.14 -6.68
C LEU A 88 3.51 -13.30 -6.25
N PHE A 89 4.06 -14.28 -5.53
CA PHE A 89 3.29 -15.41 -5.01
C PHE A 89 2.25 -14.96 -3.99
N HIS A 90 2.64 -14.04 -3.10
CA HIS A 90 1.72 -13.46 -2.13
C HIS A 90 0.58 -12.72 -2.83
N TRP A 91 0.87 -11.96 -3.88
CA TRP A 91 -0.13 -11.22 -4.65
C TRP A 91 -1.17 -12.17 -5.25
N ILE A 92 -0.73 -13.21 -5.97
CA ILE A 92 -1.61 -14.20 -6.58
C ILE A 92 -2.53 -14.83 -5.53
N ARG A 93 -1.96 -15.30 -4.41
CA ARG A 93 -2.74 -15.95 -3.34
C ARG A 93 -3.79 -15.02 -2.74
N GLN A 94 -3.42 -13.76 -2.53
CA GLN A 94 -4.20 -12.78 -1.80
C GLN A 94 -5.31 -12.20 -2.72
N SER A 95 -5.08 -12.09 -4.02
CA SER A 95 -6.03 -11.48 -4.98
C SER A 95 -7.14 -12.39 -5.49
N LEU A 96 -7.21 -13.63 -5.03
CA LEU A 96 -8.29 -14.58 -5.34
C LEU A 96 -9.53 -14.45 -4.44
N GLY A 97 -9.58 -13.44 -3.56
CA GLY A 97 -10.73 -13.18 -2.68
C GLY A 97 -11.92 -12.50 -3.39
N PRO A 98 -13.18 -12.75 -2.98
CA PRO A 98 -14.38 -12.28 -3.66
C PRO A 98 -14.57 -10.75 -3.64
N GLU A 99 -13.97 -10.06 -2.67
CA GLU A 99 -14.11 -8.60 -2.50
C GLU A 99 -12.99 -7.79 -3.21
N ARG A 100 -12.29 -8.40 -4.19
CA ARG A 100 -11.08 -7.81 -4.77
C ARG A 100 -11.18 -7.60 -6.27
N GLY A 101 -10.83 -6.41 -6.71
CA GLY A 101 -10.68 -6.09 -8.13
C GLY A 101 -9.29 -6.39 -8.65
N ILE A 102 -8.95 -7.66 -8.91
CA ILE A 102 -7.63 -8.04 -9.47
C ILE A 102 -7.31 -7.29 -10.78
N ALA A 103 -8.32 -7.01 -11.60
CA ALA A 103 -8.16 -6.20 -12.81
C ALA A 103 -7.72 -4.76 -12.49
N THR A 104 -8.29 -4.15 -11.44
CA THR A 104 -7.89 -2.81 -10.97
C THR A 104 -6.47 -2.84 -10.39
N GLU A 105 -6.13 -3.87 -9.63
CA GLU A 105 -4.76 -4.05 -9.11
C GLU A 105 -3.73 -4.17 -10.23
N ILE A 106 -3.95 -5.03 -11.23
CA ILE A 106 -3.04 -5.22 -12.38
C ILE A 106 -2.89 -3.91 -13.17
N LYS A 107 -4.01 -3.23 -13.46
CA LYS A 107 -3.99 -1.93 -14.16
C LYS A 107 -3.21 -0.89 -13.38
N SER A 108 -3.40 -0.85 -12.06
CA SER A 108 -2.69 0.08 -11.18
C SER A 108 -1.20 -0.23 -11.09
N ALA A 109 -0.83 -1.50 -10.93
CA ALA A 109 0.55 -1.97 -10.95
C ALA A 109 1.28 -1.52 -12.21
N TRP A 110 0.70 -1.79 -13.39
CA TRP A 110 1.28 -1.36 -14.67
C TRP A 110 1.40 0.16 -14.77
N ARG A 111 0.39 0.91 -14.32
CA ARG A 111 0.44 2.38 -14.30
C ARG A 111 1.57 2.89 -13.40
N TYR A 112 1.74 2.30 -12.21
CA TYR A 112 2.81 2.62 -11.29
C TYR A 112 4.19 2.37 -11.94
N LEU A 113 4.40 1.18 -12.52
CA LEU A 113 5.64 0.83 -13.23
C LEU A 113 5.97 1.85 -14.33
N ARG A 114 4.98 2.16 -15.18
CA ARG A 114 5.13 3.11 -16.29
C ARG A 114 5.48 4.51 -15.80
N MET A 115 4.87 4.98 -14.71
CA MET A 115 5.17 6.28 -14.13
C MET A 115 6.57 6.29 -13.48
N ARG A 116 6.97 5.19 -12.83
CA ARG A 116 8.25 5.07 -12.12
C ARG A 116 9.46 4.92 -13.04
N ILE A 117 9.29 4.34 -14.23
CA ILE A 117 10.37 4.19 -15.22
C ILE A 117 10.55 5.47 -16.04
N ARG A 118 9.50 6.29 -16.17
CA ARG A 118 9.51 7.51 -17.01
C ARG A 118 9.88 8.79 -16.27
N GLY A 119 9.81 8.80 -14.95
CA GLY A 119 10.23 9.91 -14.09
C GLY A 119 11.51 9.55 -13.37
#